data_AF-A0A7Y4XP72-F1
#
_entry.id   AF-A0A7Y4XP72-F1
#
_cell.length_a   1.000
_cell.length_b   1.000
_cell.length_c   1.000
_cell.angle_alpha   90.00
_cell.angle_beta   90.00
_cell.angle_gamma   90.00
#
_symmetry.space_group_name_H-M   'P 1'
#
loop_
_entity.id
_entity.type
_entity.pdbx_description
1 polymer ?
#
loop_
_entity_poly.entity_id
_entity_poly.type
_entity_poly.pdbx_seq_one_letter_code
_entity_poly.pdbx_strand_id
1 'polypeptide(L)'
;METQLSSVTETQQVIIRRTISLIIESFHPEKIICYGTRSNSSNVWSSFTSPDNNNSSMAIDLLIILQDKDKGKRESISDSVEKLSNDFLAIIPIVHSVDAVNNSLEIGNPFFVRVYRSGVLLHDNDTVPLITPSRVVDPHVQSSFVQGSKRKFDLAQAFYQTATDCLQESRYDVAVLMLHQAVELTCISLLRTCIGYKPTTHSIRRLFLLLENITLNVHTIFPRSTESELQIFNILQRAYSDVRYKEDYSVAADNVLTLHNRVWKFQNMALILCQNKWRETEQQCHDIQSKQQVQKRLIVGYDVSSFESIGLDAFSDVILQRGGSERIEIESDSDMTHMVETRIEENRLWVTMKNDSFEVIPASVIRLTYSTLSSIVVHHSGTVTCKEPIETESLAIIQNGKGRVDLQVDVTILDATVTKTGALAISGCALKANILNTGPGSFEGIDLETSEAKVTIKDTGGISIQVDDELNAFLEGDGNLQLKGEPRLKRFTMD
;
A
#
# COMPACT_ATOMS: atom_id res chain seq x y z
N MET A 1 8.66 -7.86 -30.32
CA MET A 1 8.56 -6.38 -30.32
C MET A 1 8.61 -5.91 -31.77
N GLU A 2 7.95 -4.80 -32.07
CA GLU A 2 8.15 -4.14 -33.37
C GLU A 2 9.60 -3.61 -33.47
N THR A 3 10.14 -3.54 -34.68
CA THR A 3 11.51 -3.09 -34.95
C THR A 3 11.56 -1.84 -35.84
N GLN A 4 10.40 -1.30 -36.22
CA GLN A 4 10.30 -0.14 -37.10
C GLN A 4 9.41 0.95 -36.47
N LEU A 5 9.87 2.20 -36.54
CA LEU A 5 9.09 3.37 -36.15
C LEU A 5 8.27 3.83 -37.37
N SER A 6 7.04 3.35 -37.48
CA SER A 6 6.13 3.68 -38.60
C SER A 6 5.58 5.12 -38.56
N SER A 7 5.65 5.78 -37.41
CA SER A 7 5.07 7.11 -37.15
C SER A 7 6.02 8.29 -37.45
N VAL A 8 7.22 8.04 -37.97
CA VAL A 8 8.28 9.06 -38.19
C VAL A 8 8.74 9.07 -39.64
N THR A 9 9.16 10.25 -40.12
CA THR A 9 9.63 10.43 -41.50
C THR A 9 10.98 9.73 -41.72
N GLU A 10 11.34 9.46 -42.98
CA GLU A 10 12.65 8.87 -43.32
C GLU A 10 13.82 9.70 -42.78
N THR A 11 13.75 11.03 -42.91
CA THR A 11 14.75 11.94 -42.37
C THR A 11 14.88 11.81 -40.86
N GLN A 12 13.76 11.71 -40.13
CA GLN A 12 13.76 11.49 -38.68
C GLN A 12 14.36 10.13 -38.32
N GLN A 13 14.06 9.07 -39.08
CA GLN A 13 14.66 7.76 -38.85
C GLN A 13 16.19 7.79 -38.99
N VAL A 14 16.74 8.54 -39.95
CA VAL A 14 18.20 8.69 -40.11
C VAL A 14 18.82 9.36 -38.89
N ILE A 15 18.21 10.45 -38.39
CA ILE A 15 18.68 11.17 -37.20
C ILE A 15 18.62 10.26 -35.96
N ILE A 16 17.53 9.51 -35.79
CA ILE A 16 17.37 8.56 -34.68
C ILE A 16 18.45 7.47 -34.77
N ARG A 17 18.64 6.81 -35.92
CA ARG A 17 19.65 5.75 -36.08
C ARG A 17 21.04 6.24 -35.73
N ARG A 18 21.44 7.42 -36.22
CA ARG A 18 22.74 8.03 -35.89
C ARG A 18 22.88 8.27 -34.39
N THR A 19 21.83 8.77 -33.75
CA THR A 19 21.82 9.02 -32.30
C THR A 19 21.92 7.71 -31.52
N ILE A 20 21.18 6.68 -31.92
CA ILE A 20 21.25 5.35 -31.32
C ILE A 20 22.66 4.75 -31.45
N SER A 21 23.32 4.89 -32.61
CA SER A 21 24.71 4.45 -32.78
C SER A 21 25.67 5.12 -31.78
N LEU A 22 25.54 6.43 -31.54
CA LEU A 22 26.37 7.13 -30.54
C LEU A 22 26.13 6.61 -29.11
N ILE A 23 24.88 6.30 -28.77
CA ILE A 23 24.53 5.70 -27.46
C ILE A 23 25.16 4.32 -27.33
N ILE A 24 25.11 3.50 -28.39
CA ILE A 24 25.69 2.16 -28.41
C ILE A 24 27.21 2.23 -28.21
N GLU A 25 27.90 3.06 -28.99
CA GLU A 25 29.37 3.23 -28.91
C GLU A 25 29.82 3.75 -27.55
N SER A 26 29.04 4.64 -26.93
CA SER A 26 29.43 5.29 -25.67
C SER A 26 29.12 4.44 -24.44
N PHE A 27 27.99 3.73 -24.44
CA PHE A 27 27.44 3.14 -23.22
C PHE A 27 27.22 1.62 -23.28
N HIS A 28 27.36 0.99 -24.45
CA HIS A 28 27.24 -0.45 -24.65
C HIS A 28 25.98 -1.06 -23.98
N PRO A 29 24.77 -0.52 -24.27
CA PRO A 29 23.55 -1.03 -23.67
C PRO A 29 23.22 -2.43 -24.18
N GLU A 30 22.56 -3.22 -23.35
CA GLU A 30 22.03 -4.52 -23.76
C GLU A 30 20.88 -4.36 -24.74
N LYS A 31 19.97 -3.43 -24.44
CA LYS A 31 18.78 -3.14 -25.25
C LYS A 31 18.45 -1.66 -25.21
N ILE A 32 17.95 -1.13 -26.34
CA ILE A 32 17.33 0.20 -26.40
C ILE A 32 15.93 0.04 -26.98
N ILE A 33 14.94 0.50 -26.24
CA ILE A 33 13.53 0.41 -26.62
C ILE A 33 12.95 1.81 -26.66
N CYS A 34 12.37 2.20 -27.80
CA CYS A 34 11.56 3.40 -27.90
C CYS A 34 10.14 3.10 -27.38
N TYR A 35 9.66 3.93 -26.46
CA TYR A 35 8.31 3.79 -25.90
C TYR A 35 7.40 5.01 -26.15
N GLY A 36 7.93 6.06 -26.77
CA GLY A 36 7.16 7.25 -27.10
C GLY A 36 7.87 8.11 -28.14
N THR A 37 7.08 8.74 -29.00
CA THR A 37 7.54 9.77 -29.94
C THR A 37 6.53 10.92 -29.96
N ARG A 38 7.03 12.15 -30.10
CA ARG A 38 6.22 13.36 -30.33
C ARG A 38 6.88 14.17 -31.43
N SER A 39 6.10 14.70 -32.37
CA SER A 39 6.61 15.53 -33.45
C SER A 39 5.78 16.81 -33.55
N ASN A 40 6.47 17.93 -33.67
CA ASN A 40 5.87 19.22 -34.00
C ASN A 40 6.41 19.62 -35.37
N SER A 41 5.52 19.88 -36.31
CA SER A 41 5.86 20.46 -37.61
C SER A 41 5.07 21.75 -37.79
N SER A 42 5.78 22.84 -38.08
CA SER A 42 5.17 24.06 -38.57
C SER A 42 5.51 24.22 -40.04
N ASN A 43 4.50 24.28 -40.89
CA ASN A 43 4.69 24.58 -42.30
C ASN A 43 4.50 26.09 -42.50
N VAL A 44 5.58 26.79 -42.79
CA VAL A 44 5.54 28.23 -43.10
C VAL A 44 5.80 28.38 -44.58
N TRP A 45 4.75 28.71 -45.32
CA TRP A 45 4.88 29.11 -46.71
C TRP A 45 4.95 30.63 -46.81
N SER A 46 6.02 31.12 -47.43
CA SER A 46 6.15 32.50 -47.86
C SER A 46 6.86 32.51 -49.20
N SER A 47 6.44 33.40 -50.10
CA SER A 47 7.13 33.66 -51.37
C SER A 47 8.55 34.23 -51.18
N PHE A 48 8.96 34.49 -49.93
CA PHE A 48 10.30 34.97 -49.55
C PHE A 48 11.11 33.95 -48.75
N THR A 49 10.59 32.75 -48.49
CA THR A 49 11.28 31.68 -47.75
C THR A 49 11.51 30.47 -48.64
N SER A 50 12.64 29.78 -48.48
CA SER A 50 12.92 28.54 -49.20
C SER A 50 11.82 27.48 -48.96
N PRO A 51 11.48 26.65 -49.96
CA PRO A 51 10.44 25.61 -49.85
C PRO A 51 10.64 24.60 -48.71
N ASP A 52 11.89 24.46 -48.24
CA ASP A 52 12.31 23.47 -47.25
C ASP A 52 12.41 23.99 -45.81
N ASN A 53 11.86 25.16 -45.49
CA ASN A 53 11.86 25.70 -44.11
C ASN A 53 10.80 25.00 -43.22
N ASN A 54 10.69 23.68 -43.34
CA ASN A 54 9.96 22.82 -42.42
C ASN A 54 10.78 22.70 -41.14
N ASN A 55 10.54 23.59 -40.18
CA ASN A 55 11.00 23.41 -38.81
C ASN A 55 10.19 22.25 -38.20
N SER A 56 10.76 21.05 -38.26
CA SER A 56 10.23 19.87 -37.57
C SER A 56 11.13 19.50 -36.41
N SER A 57 10.61 19.61 -35.20
CA SER A 57 11.28 19.14 -33.98
C SER A 57 10.61 17.87 -33.49
N MET A 58 11.39 16.92 -33.00
CA MET A 58 10.91 15.65 -32.50
C MET A 58 11.41 15.40 -31.08
N ALA A 59 10.61 14.71 -30.27
CA ALA A 59 11.03 14.10 -29.02
C ALA A 59 10.92 12.57 -29.11
N ILE A 60 11.90 11.86 -28.55
CA ILE A 60 11.91 10.39 -28.45
C ILE A 60 12.15 9.96 -27.00
N ASP A 61 11.30 9.06 -26.51
CA ASP A 61 11.45 8.47 -25.17
C ASP A 61 12.07 7.08 -25.26
N LEU A 62 13.20 6.91 -24.58
CA LEU A 62 14.02 5.70 -24.67
C LEU A 62 14.12 5.00 -23.32
N LEU A 63 13.81 3.71 -23.28
CA LEU A 63 14.24 2.80 -22.23
C LEU A 63 15.58 2.20 -22.63
N ILE A 64 16.64 2.58 -21.92
CA ILE A 64 18.00 2.07 -22.10
C ILE A 64 18.27 1.05 -21.01
N ILE A 65 18.58 -0.18 -21.42
CA ILE A 65 18.80 -1.32 -20.53
C ILE A 65 20.29 -1.66 -20.52
N LEU A 66 20.90 -1.67 -19.34
CA LEU A 66 22.34 -1.91 -19.13
C LEU A 66 22.58 -3.23 -18.37
N GLN A 67 23.80 -3.76 -18.44
CA GLN A 67 24.22 -4.83 -17.53
C GLN A 67 24.22 -4.38 -16.07
N ASP A 68 23.98 -5.31 -15.14
CA ASP A 68 23.82 -5.00 -13.72
C ASP A 68 25.07 -4.44 -13.04
N LYS A 69 26.26 -4.76 -13.55
CA LYS A 69 27.52 -4.16 -13.12
C LYS A 69 27.55 -2.63 -13.26
N ASP A 70 26.73 -2.08 -14.16
CA ASP A 70 26.65 -0.64 -14.43
C ASP A 70 25.46 0.06 -13.75
N LYS A 71 24.75 -0.64 -12.85
CA LYS A 71 23.58 -0.10 -12.13
C LYS A 71 23.86 1.21 -11.37
N GLY A 72 25.08 1.42 -10.89
CA GLY A 72 25.48 2.66 -10.19
C GLY A 72 25.62 3.90 -11.09
N LYS A 73 25.64 3.73 -12.42
CA LYS A 73 25.90 4.81 -13.39
C LYS A 73 24.64 5.40 -14.03
N ARG A 74 23.44 4.93 -13.64
CA ARG A 74 22.16 5.24 -14.30
C ARG A 74 21.91 6.74 -14.49
N GLU A 75 22.07 7.55 -13.43
CA GLU A 75 21.81 9.00 -13.49
C GLU A 75 22.82 9.70 -14.42
N SER A 76 24.11 9.38 -14.27
CA SER A 76 25.18 9.94 -15.11
C SER A 76 25.01 9.58 -16.59
N ILE A 77 24.52 8.37 -16.90
CA ILE A 77 24.24 7.94 -18.27
C ILE A 77 23.01 8.64 -18.80
N SER A 78 21.93 8.74 -18.00
CA SER A 78 20.74 9.50 -18.38
C SER A 78 21.10 10.96 -18.73
N ASP A 79 21.93 11.61 -17.91
CA ASP A 79 22.44 12.97 -18.16
C ASP A 79 23.29 13.05 -19.43
N SER A 80 24.14 12.07 -19.69
CA SER A 80 25.04 12.06 -20.85
C SER A 80 24.28 11.80 -22.15
N VAL A 81 23.29 10.91 -22.12
CA VAL A 81 22.40 10.64 -23.25
C VAL A 81 21.51 11.85 -23.54
N GLU A 82 20.98 12.49 -22.50
CA GLU A 82 20.14 13.69 -22.67
C GLU A 82 20.90 14.84 -23.35
N LYS A 83 22.22 14.97 -23.11
CA LYS A 83 23.10 15.95 -23.78
C LYS A 83 23.29 15.70 -25.28
N LEU A 84 22.92 14.52 -25.80
CA LEU A 84 22.92 14.25 -27.24
C LEU A 84 21.72 14.90 -27.96
N SER A 85 20.77 15.47 -27.20
CA SER A 85 19.66 16.23 -27.76
C SER A 85 20.14 17.46 -28.54
N ASN A 86 19.39 17.83 -29.58
CA ASN A 86 19.62 19.02 -30.39
C ASN A 86 18.27 19.62 -30.84
N ASP A 87 18.32 20.72 -31.61
CA ASP A 87 17.14 21.46 -32.05
C ASP A 87 16.12 20.60 -32.84
N PHE A 88 16.58 19.51 -33.46
CA PHE A 88 15.74 18.61 -34.25
C PHE A 88 15.24 17.39 -33.47
N LEU A 89 16.01 16.91 -32.48
CA LEU A 89 15.71 15.71 -31.71
C LEU A 89 16.01 15.90 -30.21
N ALA A 90 14.97 15.92 -29.40
CA ALA A 90 15.04 15.81 -27.95
C ALA A 90 15.00 14.33 -27.53
N ILE A 91 15.90 13.92 -26.64
CA ILE A 91 16.02 12.54 -26.16
C ILE A 91 15.63 12.50 -24.68
N ILE A 92 14.66 11.66 -24.33
CA ILE A 92 14.15 11.49 -22.97
C ILE A 92 14.51 10.07 -22.50
N PRO A 93 15.72 9.87 -21.94
CA PRO A 93 16.17 8.55 -21.53
C PRO A 93 15.70 8.18 -20.12
N ILE A 94 15.17 6.97 -19.97
CA ILE A 94 15.12 6.27 -18.68
C ILE A 94 16.09 5.09 -18.73
N VAL A 95 16.87 4.93 -17.66
CA VAL A 95 17.96 3.93 -17.63
C VAL A 95 17.69 2.92 -16.53
N HIS A 96 17.62 1.64 -16.89
CA HIS A 96 17.47 0.53 -15.96
C HIS A 96 18.49 -0.56 -16.25
N SER A 97 18.73 -1.45 -15.29
CA SER A 97 19.54 -2.64 -15.55
C SER A 97 18.63 -3.81 -15.96
N VAL A 98 19.21 -4.84 -16.58
CA VAL A 98 18.47 -6.02 -17.02
C VAL A 98 17.71 -6.66 -15.86
N ASP A 99 18.32 -6.88 -14.69
CA ASP A 99 17.62 -7.46 -13.54
C ASP A 99 16.43 -6.61 -13.10
N ALA A 100 16.58 -5.28 -13.09
CA ALA A 100 15.49 -4.39 -12.67
C ALA A 100 14.31 -4.45 -13.65
N VAL A 101 14.57 -4.57 -14.96
CA VAL A 101 13.54 -4.73 -15.98
C VAL A 101 12.89 -6.10 -15.87
N ASN A 102 13.69 -7.17 -15.74
CA ASN A 102 13.20 -8.54 -15.65
C ASN A 102 12.34 -8.76 -14.40
N ASN A 103 12.80 -8.32 -13.22
CA ASN A 103 12.01 -8.35 -12.00
C ASN A 103 10.69 -7.56 -12.16
N SER A 104 10.73 -6.42 -12.85
CA SER A 104 9.53 -5.63 -13.12
C SER A 104 8.56 -6.33 -14.08
N LEU A 105 9.06 -7.05 -15.08
CA LEU A 105 8.26 -7.84 -16.02
C LEU A 105 7.64 -9.06 -15.34
N GLU A 106 8.40 -9.72 -14.46
CA GLU A 106 7.96 -10.87 -13.67
C GLU A 106 6.80 -10.51 -12.75
N ILE A 107 6.90 -9.42 -11.99
CA ILE A 107 5.80 -8.92 -11.14
C ILE A 107 4.70 -8.21 -11.94
N GLY A 108 4.77 -8.15 -13.27
CA GLY A 108 3.71 -7.53 -14.08
C GLY A 108 3.59 -6.01 -13.94
N ASN A 109 4.69 -5.29 -13.71
CA ASN A 109 4.70 -3.82 -13.65
C ASN A 109 4.07 -3.21 -14.92
N PRO A 110 3.03 -2.35 -14.81
CA PRO A 110 2.28 -1.87 -15.96
C PRO A 110 3.13 -1.15 -17.01
N PHE A 111 4.12 -0.35 -16.58
CA PHE A 111 5.00 0.37 -17.49
C PHE A 111 5.84 -0.60 -18.32
N PHE A 112 6.61 -1.46 -17.66
CA PHE A 112 7.53 -2.36 -18.37
C PHE A 112 6.79 -3.40 -19.22
N VAL A 113 5.64 -3.90 -18.75
CA VAL A 113 4.78 -4.79 -19.55
C VAL A 113 4.29 -4.09 -20.81
N ARG A 114 3.86 -2.81 -20.71
CA ARG A 114 3.43 -2.02 -21.87
C ARG A 114 4.57 -1.78 -22.84
N VAL A 115 5.75 -1.39 -22.35
CA VAL A 115 6.95 -1.17 -23.17
C VAL A 115 7.40 -2.47 -23.85
N TYR A 116 7.37 -3.60 -23.17
CA TYR A 116 7.69 -4.90 -23.76
C TYR A 116 6.71 -5.30 -24.89
N ARG A 117 5.42 -5.04 -24.71
CA ARG A 117 4.39 -5.45 -25.67
C ARG A 117 4.27 -4.52 -26.87
N SER A 118 4.48 -3.22 -26.68
CA SER A 118 4.16 -2.19 -27.68
C SER A 118 5.33 -1.26 -28.01
N GLY A 119 6.45 -1.37 -27.31
CA GLY A 119 7.65 -0.59 -27.61
C GLY A 119 8.33 -1.07 -28.89
N VAL A 120 9.10 -0.17 -29.50
CA VAL A 120 9.90 -0.45 -30.69
C VAL A 120 11.34 -0.72 -30.27
N LEU A 121 11.81 -1.93 -30.54
CA LEU A 121 13.19 -2.35 -30.26
C LEU A 121 14.12 -1.68 -31.27
N LEU A 122 15.00 -0.81 -30.79
CA LEU A 122 15.95 -0.05 -31.60
C LEU A 122 17.36 -0.66 -31.58
N HIS A 123 17.69 -1.40 -30.52
CA HIS A 123 18.94 -2.11 -30.37
C HIS A 123 18.75 -3.34 -29.47
N ASP A 124 19.38 -4.45 -29.85
CA ASP A 124 19.56 -5.65 -29.04
C ASP A 124 20.99 -6.17 -29.26
N ASN A 125 21.71 -6.42 -28.18
CA ASN A 125 23.03 -7.03 -28.20
C ASN A 125 22.96 -8.58 -28.12
N ASP A 126 21.75 -9.15 -28.05
CA ASP A 126 21.44 -10.59 -28.03
C ASP A 126 22.10 -11.40 -26.89
N THR A 127 22.66 -10.74 -25.87
CA THR A 127 23.38 -11.45 -24.79
C THR A 127 22.47 -11.90 -23.65
N VAL A 128 21.45 -11.11 -23.29
CA VAL A 128 20.51 -11.44 -22.20
C VAL A 128 19.06 -11.26 -22.63
N PRO A 129 18.20 -12.29 -22.54
CA PRO A 129 16.79 -12.17 -22.90
C PRO A 129 15.98 -11.42 -21.82
N LEU A 130 14.91 -10.76 -22.25
CA LEU A 130 13.91 -10.21 -21.34
C LEU A 130 12.85 -11.26 -20.98
N ILE A 131 12.43 -11.29 -19.72
CA ILE A 131 11.35 -12.16 -19.25
C ILE A 131 10.06 -11.84 -20.02
N THR A 132 9.38 -12.88 -20.50
CA THR A 132 8.07 -12.70 -21.14
C THR A 132 7.03 -12.46 -20.03
N PRO A 133 6.38 -11.29 -19.97
CA PRO A 133 5.44 -10.99 -18.90
C PRO A 133 4.18 -11.86 -19.02
N SER A 134 3.65 -12.29 -17.88
CA SER A 134 2.40 -13.05 -17.83
C SER A 134 1.26 -12.30 -18.52
N ARG A 135 0.32 -13.05 -19.12
CA ARG A 135 -0.91 -12.46 -19.69
C ARG A 135 -1.86 -11.98 -18.58
N VAL A 136 -1.76 -12.59 -17.40
CA VAL A 136 -2.54 -12.23 -16.22
C VAL A 136 -1.80 -11.11 -15.49
N VAL A 137 -2.47 -9.98 -15.31
CA VAL A 137 -1.92 -8.88 -14.50
C VAL A 137 -2.37 -9.10 -13.06
N ASP A 138 -1.43 -9.08 -12.13
CA ASP A 138 -1.73 -9.17 -10.70
C ASP A 138 -2.47 -7.89 -10.24
N PRO A 139 -3.72 -8.00 -9.75
CA PRO A 139 -4.47 -6.87 -9.23
C PRO A 139 -3.79 -6.18 -8.05
N HIS A 140 -3.02 -6.93 -7.23
CA HIS A 140 -2.30 -6.36 -6.10
C HIS A 140 -1.19 -5.40 -6.56
N VAL A 141 -0.51 -5.74 -7.66
CA VAL A 141 0.52 -4.88 -8.26
C VAL A 141 -0.13 -3.59 -8.73
N GLN A 142 -1.23 -3.66 -9.48
CA GLN A 142 -1.97 -2.45 -9.91
C GLN A 142 -2.48 -1.61 -8.73
N SER A 143 -3.07 -2.26 -7.72
CA SER A 143 -3.54 -1.61 -6.50
C SER A 143 -2.41 -0.89 -5.76
N SER A 144 -1.22 -1.49 -5.67
CA SER A 144 -0.05 -0.87 -5.03
C SER A 144 0.39 0.43 -5.72
N PHE A 145 0.27 0.52 -7.06
CA PHE A 145 0.55 1.75 -7.81
C PHE A 145 -0.50 2.83 -7.53
N VAL A 146 -1.78 2.45 -7.43
CA VAL A 146 -2.88 3.37 -7.10
C VAL A 146 -2.72 3.91 -5.69
N GLN A 147 -2.55 3.04 -4.69
CA GLN A 147 -2.34 3.46 -3.29
C GLN A 147 -1.07 4.29 -3.14
N GLY A 148 0.02 3.85 -3.76
CA GLY A 148 1.28 4.57 -3.78
C GLY A 148 1.22 5.89 -4.54
N SER A 149 0.24 6.08 -5.42
CA SER A 149 -0.02 7.36 -6.10
C SER A 149 -0.87 8.28 -5.24
N LYS A 150 -1.98 7.79 -4.66
CA LYS A 150 -2.85 8.56 -3.74
C LYS A 150 -2.03 9.15 -2.60
N ARG A 151 -1.23 8.33 -1.91
CA ARG A 151 -0.33 8.80 -0.84
C ARG A 151 0.63 9.91 -1.30
N LYS A 152 1.12 9.85 -2.55
CA LYS A 152 2.00 10.89 -3.11
C LYS A 152 1.24 12.16 -3.43
N PHE A 153 0.01 12.04 -3.94
CA PHE A 153 -0.86 13.17 -4.20
C PHE A 153 -1.32 13.86 -2.90
N ASP A 154 -1.71 13.11 -1.88
CA ASP A 154 -2.09 13.64 -0.57
C ASP A 154 -0.94 14.43 0.05
N LEU A 155 0.28 13.88 -0.03
CA LEU A 155 1.49 14.59 0.44
C LEU A 155 1.77 15.84 -0.40
N ALA A 156 1.55 15.80 -1.71
CA ALA A 156 1.68 16.97 -2.57
C ALA A 156 0.70 18.08 -2.19
N GLN A 157 -0.54 17.72 -1.85
CA GLN A 157 -1.56 18.67 -1.37
C GLN A 157 -1.17 19.28 -0.02
N ALA A 158 -0.63 18.48 0.90
CA ALA A 158 -0.11 18.98 2.17
C ALA A 158 1.02 20.01 1.95
N PHE A 159 1.98 19.73 1.06
CA PHE A 159 3.03 20.70 0.73
C PHE A 159 2.48 21.99 0.09
N TYR A 160 1.47 21.88 -0.78
CA TYR A 160 0.81 23.05 -1.35
C TYR A 160 0.08 23.88 -0.28
N GLN A 161 -0.58 23.23 0.69
CA GLN A 161 -1.19 23.93 1.83
C GLN A 161 -0.13 24.66 2.66
N THR A 162 0.97 23.98 3.03
CA THR A 162 2.07 24.62 3.75
C THR A 162 2.66 25.80 2.98
N ALA A 163 2.77 25.71 1.65
CA ALA A 163 3.19 26.83 0.82
C ALA A 163 2.23 28.03 0.90
N THR A 164 0.93 27.76 1.00
CA THR A 164 -0.12 28.77 1.16
C THR A 164 0.04 29.51 2.49
N ASP A 165 0.26 28.77 3.57
CA ASP A 165 0.45 29.34 4.90
C ASP A 165 1.73 30.20 4.95
N CYS A 166 2.84 29.69 4.39
CA CYS A 166 4.09 30.44 4.28
C CYS A 166 3.93 31.73 3.45
N LEU A 167 3.15 31.69 2.37
CA LEU A 167 2.85 32.86 1.54
C LEU A 167 2.10 33.94 2.34
N GLN A 168 1.11 33.55 3.14
CA GLN A 168 0.34 34.47 3.99
C GLN A 168 1.22 35.15 5.06
N GLU A 169 2.19 34.42 5.59
CA GLU A 169 3.17 34.94 6.55
C GLU A 169 4.36 35.66 5.89
N SER A 170 4.32 35.86 4.57
CA SER A 170 5.41 36.49 3.79
C SER A 170 6.75 35.76 3.84
N ARG A 171 6.74 34.45 4.14
CA ARG A 171 7.90 33.54 4.08
C ARG A 171 8.07 32.97 2.66
N TYR A 172 8.45 33.83 1.72
CA TYR A 172 8.41 33.55 0.29
C TYR A 172 9.39 32.47 -0.18
N ASP A 173 10.58 32.43 0.39
CA ASP A 173 11.62 31.42 0.16
C ASP A 173 11.13 30.01 0.53
N VAL A 174 10.57 29.86 1.73
CA VAL A 174 9.98 28.61 2.22
C VAL A 174 8.76 28.24 1.38
N ALA A 175 7.92 29.21 1.01
CA ALA A 175 6.76 28.97 0.16
C ALA A 175 7.16 28.35 -1.19
N VAL A 176 8.16 28.90 -1.89
CA VAL A 176 8.61 28.33 -3.18
C VAL A 176 9.26 26.95 -2.99
N LEU A 177 9.99 26.73 -1.89
CA LEU A 177 10.52 25.39 -1.56
C LEU A 177 9.38 24.37 -1.41
N MET A 178 8.30 24.72 -0.73
CA MET A 178 7.12 23.85 -0.56
C MET A 178 6.38 23.65 -1.90
N LEU A 179 6.26 24.69 -2.73
CA LEU A 179 5.68 24.57 -4.09
C LEU A 179 6.48 23.62 -4.98
N HIS A 180 7.82 23.60 -4.88
CA HIS A 180 8.65 22.62 -5.58
C HIS A 180 8.27 21.19 -5.19
N GLN A 181 8.20 20.91 -3.88
CA GLN A 181 7.85 19.59 -3.36
C GLN A 181 6.45 19.16 -3.83
N ALA A 182 5.49 20.08 -3.80
CA ALA A 182 4.13 19.85 -4.28
C ALA A 182 4.12 19.45 -5.78
N VAL A 183 4.87 20.16 -6.63
CA VAL A 183 4.94 19.84 -8.07
C VAL A 183 5.62 18.50 -8.31
N GLU A 184 6.77 18.24 -7.68
CA GLU A 184 7.51 16.99 -7.83
C GLU A 184 6.62 15.78 -7.50
N LEU A 185 5.96 15.81 -6.33
CA LEU A 185 5.12 14.71 -5.88
C LEU A 185 3.84 14.55 -6.73
N THR A 186 3.29 15.65 -7.23
CA THR A 186 2.16 15.62 -8.18
C THR A 186 2.56 14.92 -9.48
N CYS A 187 3.75 15.20 -10.02
CA CYS A 187 4.28 14.50 -11.19
C CYS A 187 4.47 13.00 -10.92
N ILE A 188 5.03 12.64 -9.76
CA ILE A 188 5.25 11.24 -9.37
C ILE A 188 3.90 10.50 -9.27
N SER A 189 2.88 11.13 -8.71
CA SER A 189 1.53 10.56 -8.64
C SER A 189 0.96 10.31 -10.05
N LEU A 190 1.00 11.30 -10.94
CA LEU A 190 0.54 11.17 -12.32
C LEU A 190 1.27 10.05 -13.08
N LEU A 191 2.60 9.98 -12.99
CA LEU A 191 3.39 8.95 -13.68
C LEU A 191 3.05 7.53 -13.16
N ARG A 192 2.87 7.39 -11.84
CA ARG A 192 2.46 6.11 -11.24
C ARG A 192 1.07 5.69 -11.68
N THR A 193 0.12 6.61 -11.69
CA THR A 193 -1.28 6.30 -12.02
C THR A 193 -1.51 6.11 -13.51
N CYS A 194 -0.97 6.99 -14.34
CA CYS A 194 -1.31 7.00 -15.76
C CYS A 194 -0.51 5.97 -16.56
N ILE A 195 0.78 5.78 -16.25
CA ILE A 195 1.67 4.91 -17.03
C ILE A 195 2.35 3.80 -16.20
N GLY A 196 2.13 3.74 -14.87
CA GLY A 196 2.71 2.71 -14.00
C GLY A 196 4.20 2.88 -13.72
N TYR A 197 4.76 4.07 -13.97
CA TYR A 197 6.20 4.32 -13.82
C TYR A 197 6.52 5.01 -12.48
N LYS A 198 7.55 4.50 -11.80
CA LYS A 198 8.11 5.12 -10.59
C LYS A 198 9.43 5.81 -10.96
N PRO A 199 9.43 7.14 -11.17
CA PRO A 199 10.66 7.86 -11.45
C PRO A 199 11.57 7.91 -10.22
N THR A 200 12.88 8.03 -10.47
CA THR A 200 13.91 8.21 -9.44
C THR A 200 14.52 9.62 -9.46
N THR A 201 14.16 10.45 -10.45
CA THR A 201 14.65 11.81 -10.58
C THR A 201 13.79 12.79 -9.77
N HIS A 202 14.45 13.78 -9.19
CA HIS A 202 13.83 14.93 -8.49
C HIS A 202 13.73 16.17 -9.41
N SER A 203 14.20 16.07 -10.65
CA SER A 203 14.19 17.19 -11.58
C SER A 203 12.79 17.42 -12.15
N ILE A 204 12.14 18.52 -11.76
CA ILE A 204 10.84 18.93 -12.32
C ILE A 204 10.88 18.97 -13.85
N ARG A 205 11.98 19.43 -14.44
CA ARG A 205 12.17 19.47 -15.89
C ARG A 205 12.06 18.08 -16.52
N ARG A 206 12.76 17.08 -15.95
CA ARG A 206 12.69 15.69 -16.43
C ARG A 206 11.32 15.07 -16.18
N LEU A 207 10.73 15.34 -15.02
CA LEU A 207 9.39 14.87 -14.69
C LEU A 207 8.34 15.41 -15.68
N PHE A 208 8.43 16.68 -16.06
CA PHE A 208 7.54 17.28 -17.06
C PHE A 208 7.71 16.63 -18.44
N LEU A 209 8.95 16.36 -18.88
CA LEU A 209 9.20 15.64 -20.13
C LEU A 209 8.57 14.24 -20.12
N LEU A 210 8.63 13.52 -19.00
CA LEU A 210 7.95 12.22 -18.86
C LEU A 210 6.43 12.38 -18.89
N LEU A 211 5.88 13.42 -18.28
CA LEU A 211 4.43 13.70 -18.25
C LEU A 211 3.86 14.05 -19.62
N GLU A 212 4.67 14.47 -20.59
CA GLU A 212 4.21 14.72 -21.97
C GLU A 212 3.65 13.45 -22.64
N ASN A 213 3.99 12.25 -22.15
CA ASN A 213 3.36 10.99 -22.54
C ASN A 213 1.92 10.82 -22.02
N ILE A 214 1.45 11.75 -21.19
CA ILE A 214 0.11 11.75 -20.55
C ILE A 214 -0.65 13.02 -20.92
N THR A 215 -0.02 14.20 -20.81
CA THR A 215 -0.67 15.48 -21.05
C THR A 215 0.33 16.57 -21.44
N LEU A 216 -0.05 17.41 -22.42
CA LEU A 216 0.72 18.59 -22.84
C LEU A 216 0.33 19.86 -22.05
N ASN A 217 -0.69 19.80 -21.18
CA ASN A 217 -1.15 20.97 -20.42
C ASN A 217 -0.08 21.52 -19.46
N VAL A 218 0.98 20.74 -19.18
CA VAL A 218 2.16 21.21 -18.43
C VAL A 218 2.80 22.43 -19.08
N HIS A 219 2.77 22.57 -20.40
CA HIS A 219 3.30 23.74 -21.11
C HIS A 219 2.38 24.96 -20.97
N THR A 220 1.08 24.77 -20.87
CA THR A 220 0.12 25.85 -20.66
C THR A 220 0.14 26.36 -19.22
N ILE A 221 0.32 25.45 -18.25
CA ILE A 221 0.33 25.80 -16.82
C ILE A 221 1.70 26.37 -16.41
N PHE A 222 2.78 25.81 -16.94
CA PHE A 222 4.16 26.28 -16.72
C PHE A 222 4.81 26.66 -18.07
N PRO A 223 4.36 27.77 -18.67
CA PRO A 223 4.91 28.24 -19.93
C PRO A 223 6.37 28.66 -19.76
N ARG A 224 7.09 28.61 -20.87
CA ARG A 224 8.55 28.79 -20.99
C ARG A 224 8.91 29.49 -22.31
N SER A 225 7.96 30.23 -22.88
CA SER A 225 8.07 30.82 -24.23
C SER A 225 8.68 32.21 -24.19
N THR A 226 8.57 32.92 -23.06
CA THR A 226 9.20 34.22 -22.84
C THR A 226 10.28 34.14 -21.76
N GLU A 227 11.17 35.13 -21.72
CA GLU A 227 12.22 35.21 -20.69
C GLU A 227 11.63 35.28 -19.27
N SER A 228 10.57 36.08 -19.08
CA SER A 228 9.87 36.19 -17.80
C SER A 228 9.28 34.85 -17.35
N GLU A 229 8.67 34.11 -18.28
CA GLU A 229 8.14 32.78 -18.00
C GLU A 229 9.22 31.77 -17.63
N LEU A 230 10.35 31.79 -18.35
CA LEU A 230 11.53 30.98 -18.05
C LEU A 230 12.11 31.31 -16.67
N GLN A 231 12.18 32.59 -16.30
CA GLN A 231 12.63 33.03 -14.98
C GLN A 231 11.72 32.48 -13.87
N ILE A 232 10.40 32.58 -14.02
CA ILE A 232 9.42 32.04 -13.06
C ILE A 232 9.56 30.51 -12.94
N PHE A 233 9.70 29.79 -14.07
CA PHE A 233 9.90 28.35 -14.04
C PHE A 233 11.24 27.96 -13.37
N ASN A 234 12.31 28.72 -13.62
CA ASN A 234 13.62 28.48 -13.00
C ASN A 234 13.61 28.72 -11.49
N ILE A 235 12.83 29.69 -10.98
CA ILE A 235 12.61 29.88 -9.55
C ILE A 235 12.05 28.59 -8.93
N LEU A 236 10.96 28.05 -9.49
CA LEU A 236 10.36 26.80 -9.02
C LEU A 236 11.34 25.62 -9.11
N GLN A 237 12.00 25.45 -10.26
CA GLN A 237 12.89 24.32 -10.50
C GLN A 237 14.08 24.29 -9.55
N ARG A 238 14.66 25.46 -9.23
CA ARG A 238 15.89 25.56 -8.44
C ARG A 238 15.66 25.66 -6.93
N ALA A 239 14.43 25.96 -6.50
CA ALA A 239 14.12 26.22 -5.10
C ALA A 239 14.58 25.13 -4.12
N TYR A 240 14.51 23.85 -4.50
CA TYR A 240 14.96 22.74 -3.65
C TYR A 240 16.43 22.81 -3.23
N SER A 241 17.26 23.48 -4.04
CA SER A 241 18.69 23.65 -3.82
C SER A 241 19.02 25.08 -3.39
N ASP A 242 18.55 26.07 -4.16
CA ASP A 242 18.92 27.47 -3.97
C ASP A 242 18.51 27.98 -2.58
N VAL A 243 17.32 27.63 -2.06
CA VAL A 243 16.86 28.03 -0.72
C VAL A 243 17.75 27.48 0.39
N ARG A 244 18.38 26.33 0.17
CA ARG A 244 19.18 25.62 1.19
C ARG A 244 20.65 26.02 1.19
N TYR A 245 21.17 26.42 0.03
CA TYR A 245 22.61 26.55 -0.18
C TYR A 245 23.07 27.95 -0.58
N LYS A 246 22.17 28.87 -0.95
CA LYS A 246 22.52 30.28 -1.19
C LYS A 246 22.25 31.10 0.05
N GLU A 247 23.27 31.78 0.56
CA GLU A 247 23.20 32.57 1.80
C GLU A 247 22.19 33.73 1.71
N ASP A 248 22.14 34.43 0.57
CA ASP A 248 21.27 35.59 0.36
C ASP A 248 20.07 35.29 -0.58
N TYR A 249 19.48 34.11 -0.48
CA TYR A 249 18.33 33.76 -1.34
C TYR A 249 17.10 34.60 -1.00
N SER A 250 16.54 35.27 -2.01
CA SER A 250 15.26 35.96 -1.90
C SER A 250 14.47 35.83 -3.20
N VAL A 251 13.15 35.95 -3.10
CA VAL A 251 12.24 35.85 -4.23
C VAL A 251 11.11 36.87 -4.07
N ALA A 252 10.74 37.52 -5.18
CA ALA A 252 9.68 38.52 -5.19
C ALA A 252 8.29 37.89 -4.94
N ALA A 253 7.45 38.55 -4.14
CA ALA A 253 6.12 38.08 -3.78
C ALA A 253 5.24 37.74 -4.99
N ASP A 254 5.26 38.57 -6.03
CA ASP A 254 4.48 38.36 -7.27
C ASP A 254 4.85 37.07 -8.00
N ASN A 255 6.14 36.70 -7.98
CA ASN A 255 6.60 35.45 -8.57
C ASN A 255 6.09 34.24 -7.77
N VAL A 256 6.08 34.34 -6.44
CA VAL A 256 5.56 33.27 -5.57
C VAL A 256 4.05 33.12 -5.74
N LEU A 257 3.30 34.22 -5.79
CA LEU A 257 1.86 34.20 -6.03
C LEU A 257 1.52 33.59 -7.40
N THR A 258 2.30 33.92 -8.43
CA THR A 258 2.15 33.33 -9.77
C THR A 258 2.41 31.83 -9.75
N LEU A 259 3.48 31.39 -9.10
CA LEU A 259 3.80 29.97 -8.95
C LEU A 259 2.72 29.23 -8.16
N HIS A 260 2.26 29.80 -7.04
CA HIS A 260 1.19 29.25 -6.22
C HIS A 260 -0.08 28.97 -7.05
N ASN A 261 -0.54 29.94 -7.84
CA ASN A 261 -1.69 29.76 -8.74
C ASN A 261 -1.45 28.67 -9.81
N ARG A 262 -0.24 28.59 -10.37
CA ARG A 262 0.11 27.57 -11.37
C ARG A 262 0.14 26.17 -10.75
N VAL A 263 0.71 26.01 -9.55
CA VAL A 263 0.71 24.73 -8.83
C VAL A 263 -0.71 24.29 -8.47
N TRP A 264 -1.57 25.22 -8.06
CA TRP A 264 -2.98 24.93 -7.84
C TRP A 264 -3.67 24.39 -9.10
N LYS A 265 -3.50 25.06 -10.25
CA LYS A 265 -4.03 24.60 -11.54
C LYS A 265 -3.50 23.21 -11.90
N PHE A 266 -2.21 22.98 -11.67
CA PHE A 266 -1.56 21.70 -11.92
C PHE A 266 -2.15 20.58 -11.06
N GLN A 267 -2.34 20.79 -9.76
CA GLN A 267 -2.94 19.80 -8.87
C GLN A 267 -4.39 19.51 -9.21
N ASN A 268 -5.19 20.51 -9.58
CA ASN A 268 -6.58 20.29 -10.02
C ASN A 268 -6.64 19.45 -11.31
N MET A 269 -5.79 19.77 -12.29
CA MET A 269 -5.68 18.97 -13.51
C MET A 269 -5.23 17.54 -13.21
N ALA A 270 -4.23 17.37 -12.34
CA ALA A 270 -3.73 16.07 -11.93
C ALA A 270 -4.81 15.24 -11.21
N LEU A 271 -5.61 15.86 -10.33
CA LEU A 271 -6.73 15.22 -9.66
C LEU A 271 -7.73 14.66 -10.66
N ILE A 272 -8.10 15.44 -11.68
CA ILE A 272 -9.04 15.00 -12.73
C ILE A 272 -8.48 13.79 -13.50
N LEU A 273 -7.20 13.85 -13.90
CA LEU A 273 -6.56 12.74 -14.63
C LEU A 273 -6.45 11.46 -13.78
N CYS A 274 -6.19 11.60 -12.48
CA CYS A 274 -6.02 10.48 -11.57
C CYS A 274 -7.33 9.85 -11.12
N GLN A 275 -8.36 10.66 -10.81
CA GLN A 275 -9.61 10.20 -10.19
C GLN A 275 -10.32 9.09 -10.96
N ASN A 276 -10.37 9.19 -12.29
CA ASN A 276 -11.04 8.17 -13.11
C ASN A 276 -10.24 6.86 -13.09
N LYS A 277 -8.92 6.94 -13.27
CA LYS A 277 -8.04 5.76 -13.23
C LYS A 277 -8.04 5.08 -11.86
N TRP A 278 -8.01 5.86 -10.77
CA TRP A 278 -8.10 5.30 -9.43
C TRP A 278 -9.38 4.52 -9.24
N ARG A 279 -10.53 5.11 -9.60
CA ARG A 279 -11.83 4.43 -9.49
C ARG A 279 -11.91 3.18 -10.36
N GLU A 280 -11.46 3.26 -11.61
CA GLU A 280 -11.46 2.12 -12.54
C GLU A 280 -10.60 0.96 -12.01
N THR A 281 -9.38 1.24 -11.54
CA THR A 281 -8.50 0.20 -10.99
C THR A 281 -9.05 -0.35 -9.67
N GLU A 282 -9.60 0.48 -8.79
CA GLU A 282 -10.21 0.02 -7.54
C GLU A 282 -11.42 -0.87 -7.80
N GLN A 283 -12.27 -0.50 -8.77
CA GLN A 283 -13.40 -1.33 -9.20
C GLN A 283 -12.92 -2.63 -9.83
N GLN A 284 -11.89 -2.61 -10.67
CA GLN A 284 -11.32 -3.83 -11.26
C GLN A 284 -10.73 -4.75 -10.19
N CYS A 285 -10.00 -4.20 -9.21
CA CYS A 285 -9.51 -4.98 -8.07
C CYS A 285 -10.67 -5.59 -7.27
N HIS A 286 -11.71 -4.80 -6.97
CA HIS A 286 -12.91 -5.27 -6.29
C HIS A 286 -13.63 -6.36 -7.10
N ASP A 287 -13.81 -6.17 -8.40
CA ASP A 287 -14.46 -7.13 -9.29
C ASP A 287 -13.64 -8.43 -9.39
N ILE A 288 -12.31 -8.34 -9.48
CA ILE A 288 -11.43 -9.52 -9.50
C ILE A 288 -11.46 -10.24 -8.15
N GLN A 289 -11.43 -9.51 -7.03
CA GLN A 289 -11.60 -10.09 -5.70
C GLN A 289 -12.97 -10.76 -5.53
N SER A 290 -14.05 -10.14 -6.03
CA SER A 290 -15.40 -10.72 -6.02
C SER A 290 -15.55 -11.94 -6.95
N LYS A 291 -14.83 -11.97 -8.07
CA LYS A 291 -14.80 -13.11 -9.01
C LYS A 291 -13.91 -14.24 -8.51
N GLN A 292 -12.82 -13.93 -7.81
CA GLN A 292 -11.98 -14.89 -7.11
C GLN A 292 -12.68 -15.46 -5.87
N GLN A 293 -13.59 -14.73 -5.22
CA GLN A 293 -14.48 -15.29 -4.19
C GLN A 293 -15.48 -16.34 -4.70
N VAL A 294 -15.68 -16.47 -6.03
CA VAL A 294 -16.47 -17.57 -6.63
C VAL A 294 -15.61 -18.82 -6.88
N GLN A 295 -14.30 -18.76 -6.60
CA GLN A 295 -13.37 -19.87 -6.75
C GLN A 295 -13.45 -20.79 -5.51
N LYS A 296 -14.33 -21.78 -5.59
CA LYS A 296 -14.47 -22.99 -4.73
C LYS A 296 -13.64 -22.94 -3.42
N ARG A 297 -14.22 -22.41 -2.34
CA ARG A 297 -13.66 -22.52 -0.98
C ARG A 297 -13.28 -23.98 -0.71
N LEU A 298 -12.01 -24.21 -0.38
CA LEU A 298 -11.56 -25.52 0.04
C LEU A 298 -11.98 -25.71 1.49
N ILE A 299 -12.89 -26.65 1.70
CA ILE A 299 -13.30 -27.09 3.02
C ILE A 299 -12.64 -28.44 3.26
N VAL A 300 -11.69 -28.48 4.18
CA VAL A 300 -11.09 -29.72 4.66
C VAL A 300 -11.64 -29.96 6.06
N GLY A 301 -12.36 -31.07 6.26
CA GLY A 301 -12.89 -31.41 7.57
C GLY A 301 -12.64 -32.86 7.93
N TYR A 302 -12.24 -33.08 9.17
CA TYR A 302 -11.94 -34.40 9.73
C TYR A 302 -12.38 -34.47 11.18
N ASP A 303 -12.72 -35.68 11.61
CA ASP A 303 -13.12 -35.94 12.99
C ASP A 303 -11.87 -36.04 13.87
N VAL A 304 -12.01 -35.65 15.13
CA VAL A 304 -10.92 -35.71 16.12
C VAL A 304 -11.36 -36.51 17.34
N SER A 305 -10.39 -37.02 18.10
CA SER A 305 -10.70 -37.67 19.38
C SER A 305 -11.34 -36.67 20.34
N SER A 306 -12.03 -37.18 21.36
CA SER A 306 -12.65 -36.37 22.41
C SER A 306 -11.63 -35.45 23.09
N PHE A 307 -12.06 -34.24 23.40
CA PHE A 307 -11.31 -33.24 24.16
C PHE A 307 -12.28 -32.44 25.03
N GLU A 308 -11.78 -31.88 26.12
CA GLU A 308 -12.54 -30.98 27.01
C GLU A 308 -11.97 -29.57 27.04
N SER A 309 -10.76 -29.37 26.49
CA SER A 309 -10.10 -28.08 26.42
C SER A 309 -9.65 -27.76 25.00
N ILE A 310 -9.66 -26.48 24.64
CA ILE A 310 -9.17 -25.98 23.35
C ILE A 310 -8.00 -25.02 23.60
N GLY A 311 -6.88 -25.25 22.91
CA GLY A 311 -5.76 -24.32 22.79
C GLY A 311 -5.64 -23.79 21.37
N LEU A 312 -5.82 -22.48 21.17
CA LEU A 312 -5.78 -21.82 19.88
C LEU A 312 -4.49 -21.02 19.73
N ASP A 313 -3.67 -21.40 18.75
CA ASP A 313 -2.46 -20.69 18.35
C ASP A 313 -2.33 -20.68 16.81
N ALA A 314 -3.35 -20.14 16.16
CA ALA A 314 -3.47 -20.07 14.71
C ALA A 314 -3.97 -18.69 14.30
N PHE A 315 -3.34 -18.04 13.32
CA PHE A 315 -3.72 -16.70 12.81
C PHE A 315 -5.00 -16.75 11.96
N SER A 316 -6.12 -17.19 12.54
CA SER A 316 -7.42 -17.39 11.85
C SER A 316 -8.59 -17.10 12.78
N ASP A 317 -9.76 -16.83 12.19
CA ASP A 317 -11.03 -16.75 12.93
C ASP A 317 -11.50 -18.16 13.28
N VAL A 318 -12.04 -18.32 14.48
CA VAL A 318 -12.51 -19.61 15.01
C VAL A 318 -13.99 -19.51 15.39
N ILE A 319 -14.78 -20.46 14.89
CA ILE A 319 -16.21 -20.58 15.20
C ILE A 319 -16.43 -21.90 15.91
N LEU A 320 -16.76 -21.84 17.19
CA LEU A 320 -17.13 -22.98 18.00
C LEU A 320 -18.62 -23.29 17.80
N GLN A 321 -18.97 -24.57 17.77
CA GLN A 321 -20.36 -25.02 17.76
C GLN A 321 -20.51 -26.31 18.57
N ARG A 322 -21.61 -26.45 19.29
CA ARG A 322 -21.88 -27.68 20.05
C ARG A 322 -22.41 -28.77 19.12
N GLY A 323 -21.95 -30.01 19.27
CA GLY A 323 -22.40 -31.13 18.44
C GLY A 323 -22.20 -32.49 19.10
N GLY A 324 -22.73 -33.54 18.47
CA GLY A 324 -22.68 -34.92 19.00
C GLY A 324 -21.37 -35.66 18.73
N SER A 325 -20.47 -35.10 17.92
CA SER A 325 -19.16 -35.67 17.57
C SER A 325 -18.15 -34.55 17.33
N GLU A 326 -16.97 -34.71 17.90
CA GLU A 326 -15.88 -33.75 17.79
C GLU A 326 -15.29 -33.71 16.38
N ARG A 327 -15.24 -32.52 15.79
CA ARG A 327 -14.86 -32.33 14.39
C ARG A 327 -14.22 -30.97 14.16
N ILE A 328 -13.28 -30.93 13.22
CA ILE A 328 -12.62 -29.71 12.76
C ILE A 328 -12.93 -29.53 11.29
N GLU A 329 -13.32 -28.33 10.89
CA GLU A 329 -13.47 -27.92 9.49
C GLU A 329 -12.70 -26.64 9.23
N ILE A 330 -11.77 -26.70 8.29
CA ILE A 330 -10.94 -25.56 7.88
C ILE A 330 -11.42 -25.13 6.50
N GLU A 331 -11.94 -23.91 6.44
CA GLU A 331 -12.40 -23.26 5.22
C GLU A 331 -11.36 -22.20 4.81
N SER A 332 -10.83 -22.27 3.58
CA SER A 332 -9.82 -21.35 3.07
C SER A 332 -10.03 -21.02 1.60
N ASP A 333 -9.71 -19.78 1.22
CA ASP A 333 -9.76 -19.28 -0.17
C ASP A 333 -8.53 -19.72 -1.00
N SER A 334 -7.58 -20.43 -0.39
CA SER A 334 -6.37 -20.98 -1.03
C SER A 334 -6.07 -22.41 -0.55
N ASP A 335 -5.19 -23.13 -1.26
CA ASP A 335 -4.72 -24.48 -0.91
C ASP A 335 -3.97 -24.56 0.44
N MET A 336 -3.93 -23.49 1.23
CA MET A 336 -3.21 -23.35 2.50
C MET A 336 -3.83 -24.10 3.70
N THR A 337 -4.90 -24.87 3.52
CA THR A 337 -5.52 -25.68 4.60
C THR A 337 -4.53 -26.65 5.26
N HIS A 338 -3.50 -27.08 4.55
CA HIS A 338 -2.45 -27.96 5.04
C HIS A 338 -1.49 -27.32 6.05
N MET A 339 -1.57 -26.00 6.27
CA MET A 339 -0.75 -25.27 7.24
C MET A 339 -1.29 -25.36 8.66
N VAL A 340 -2.58 -25.64 8.84
CA VAL A 340 -3.17 -25.85 10.16
C VAL A 340 -2.84 -27.26 10.63
N GLU A 341 -2.27 -27.36 11.84
CA GLU A 341 -2.01 -28.61 12.53
C GLU A 341 -2.87 -28.73 13.77
N THR A 342 -3.36 -29.95 14.01
CA THR A 342 -4.20 -30.25 15.16
C THR A 342 -3.63 -31.44 15.90
N ARG A 343 -3.51 -31.33 17.22
CA ARG A 343 -3.06 -32.43 18.08
C ARG A 343 -3.81 -32.41 19.40
N ILE A 344 -3.98 -33.58 20.01
CA ILE A 344 -4.59 -33.70 21.33
C ILE A 344 -3.51 -34.11 22.32
N GLU A 345 -3.31 -33.29 23.34
CA GLU A 345 -2.37 -33.52 24.44
C GLU A 345 -3.13 -33.26 25.75
N GLU A 346 -3.09 -34.21 26.69
CA GLU A 346 -3.74 -34.05 28.01
C GLU A 346 -5.23 -33.61 27.94
N ASN A 347 -6.00 -34.20 27.02
CA ASN A 347 -7.42 -33.87 26.78
C ASN A 347 -7.68 -32.44 26.26
N ARG A 348 -6.63 -31.73 25.83
CA ARG A 348 -6.70 -30.45 25.14
C ARG A 348 -6.44 -30.62 23.65
N LEU A 349 -7.38 -30.17 22.82
CA LEU A 349 -7.17 -29.97 21.40
C LEU A 349 -6.35 -28.70 21.18
N TRP A 350 -5.14 -28.85 20.66
CA TRP A 350 -4.33 -27.76 20.16
C TRP A 350 -4.55 -27.57 18.66
N VAL A 351 -4.88 -26.34 18.25
CA VAL A 351 -4.96 -25.91 16.85
C VAL A 351 -3.85 -24.89 16.62
N THR A 352 -2.82 -25.30 15.87
CA THR A 352 -1.59 -24.52 15.65
C THR A 352 -1.25 -24.39 14.16
N MET A 353 -0.23 -23.61 13.82
CA MET A 353 0.29 -23.45 12.46
C MET A 353 1.62 -24.18 12.27
N LYS A 354 1.88 -24.72 11.07
CA LYS A 354 3.17 -25.31 10.69
C LYS A 354 4.31 -24.28 10.66
N ASN A 355 5.50 -24.74 11.07
CA ASN A 355 6.80 -24.08 10.90
C ASN A 355 6.99 -22.70 11.57
N ASP A 356 6.29 -22.39 12.67
CA ASP A 356 6.34 -21.06 13.33
C ASP A 356 6.16 -19.89 12.33
N SER A 357 5.46 -20.15 11.22
CA SER A 357 5.23 -19.15 10.18
C SER A 357 4.17 -18.16 10.67
N PHE A 358 4.58 -16.91 10.87
CA PHE A 358 3.69 -15.79 11.22
C PHE A 358 2.90 -15.25 10.00
N GLU A 359 2.83 -16.02 8.91
CA GLU A 359 2.07 -15.64 7.73
C GLU A 359 0.57 -15.78 8.02
N VAL A 360 -0.14 -14.66 7.97
CA VAL A 360 -1.60 -14.64 8.05
C VAL A 360 -2.13 -15.33 6.81
N ILE A 361 -2.83 -16.46 6.97
CA ILE A 361 -3.54 -17.10 5.86
C ILE A 361 -4.67 -16.15 5.45
N PRO A 362 -4.71 -15.67 4.20
CA PRO A 362 -5.82 -14.84 3.74
C PRO A 362 -7.11 -15.68 3.75
N ALA A 363 -8.10 -15.23 4.53
CA ALA A 363 -9.47 -15.74 4.58
C ALA A 363 -9.62 -17.23 4.98
N SER A 364 -8.98 -17.65 6.08
CA SER A 364 -9.27 -18.94 6.72
C SER A 364 -10.19 -18.83 7.94
N VAL A 365 -11.27 -19.63 7.94
CA VAL A 365 -12.19 -19.80 9.07
C VAL A 365 -12.10 -21.25 9.55
N ILE A 366 -11.85 -21.44 10.84
CA ILE A 366 -11.80 -22.76 11.47
C ILE A 366 -13.10 -22.98 12.25
N ARG A 367 -13.88 -23.99 11.89
CA ARG A 367 -15.08 -24.41 12.64
C ARG A 367 -14.72 -25.60 13.51
N LEU A 368 -14.90 -25.46 14.82
CA LEU A 368 -14.64 -26.52 15.80
C LEU A 368 -15.96 -26.98 16.41
N THR A 369 -16.26 -28.25 16.22
CA THR A 369 -17.41 -28.90 16.85
C THR A 369 -16.94 -29.58 18.12
N TYR A 370 -17.55 -29.25 19.25
CA TYR A 370 -17.23 -29.82 20.56
C TYR A 370 -18.47 -30.50 21.16
N SER A 371 -18.25 -31.49 22.02
CA SER A 371 -19.30 -32.14 22.80
C SER A 371 -19.48 -31.47 24.16
N THR A 372 -18.36 -31.24 24.86
CA THR A 372 -18.24 -30.59 26.16
C THR A 372 -17.01 -29.70 26.19
N LEU A 373 -17.04 -28.64 26.99
CA LEU A 373 -15.90 -27.74 27.18
C LEU A 373 -15.77 -27.33 28.64
N SER A 374 -14.54 -27.37 29.13
CA SER A 374 -14.13 -26.87 30.45
C SER A 374 -13.11 -25.73 30.35
N SER A 375 -12.38 -25.61 29.24
CA SER A 375 -11.39 -24.53 29.09
C SER A 375 -11.05 -24.14 27.65
N ILE A 376 -10.88 -22.84 27.41
CA ILE A 376 -10.42 -22.25 26.14
C ILE A 376 -9.20 -21.36 26.39
N VAL A 377 -8.09 -21.62 25.72
CA VAL A 377 -6.86 -20.83 25.82
C VAL A 377 -6.53 -20.28 24.44
N VAL A 378 -6.35 -18.96 24.33
CA VAL A 378 -6.09 -18.26 23.07
C VAL A 378 -4.73 -17.55 23.15
N HIS A 379 -3.77 -17.98 22.34
CA HIS A 379 -2.44 -17.34 22.22
C HIS A 379 -2.39 -16.42 21.01
N HIS A 380 -2.70 -16.95 19.82
CA HIS A 380 -2.87 -16.19 18.59
C HIS A 380 -4.12 -16.69 17.87
N SER A 381 -5.02 -15.77 17.57
CA SER A 381 -6.24 -15.99 16.77
C SER A 381 -6.77 -14.63 16.32
N GLY A 382 -7.58 -14.64 15.26
CA GLY A 382 -8.40 -13.49 14.87
C GLY A 382 -9.52 -13.28 15.89
N THR A 383 -10.75 -13.62 15.48
CA THR A 383 -11.93 -13.58 16.35
C THR A 383 -12.36 -15.00 16.71
N VAL A 384 -12.57 -15.28 18.00
CA VAL A 384 -13.14 -16.55 18.48
C VAL A 384 -14.60 -16.30 18.86
N THR A 385 -15.52 -17.04 18.27
CA THR A 385 -16.97 -16.95 18.53
C THR A 385 -17.56 -18.33 18.78
N CYS A 386 -18.73 -18.40 19.41
CA CYS A 386 -19.54 -19.62 19.47
C CYS A 386 -20.94 -19.34 18.93
N LYS A 387 -21.49 -20.29 18.16
CA LYS A 387 -22.84 -20.15 17.58
C LYS A 387 -23.94 -20.19 18.63
N GLU A 388 -23.74 -21.01 19.67
CA GLU A 388 -24.68 -21.22 20.76
C GLU A 388 -24.04 -20.84 22.11
N PRO A 389 -24.83 -20.59 23.17
CA PRO A 389 -24.30 -20.46 24.52
C PRO A 389 -23.50 -21.69 24.95
N ILE A 390 -22.34 -21.48 25.56
CA ILE A 390 -21.53 -22.55 26.15
C ILE A 390 -22.15 -22.92 27.50
N GLU A 391 -22.77 -24.10 27.54
CA GLU A 391 -23.39 -24.68 28.74
C GLU A 391 -22.45 -25.68 29.42
N THR A 392 -21.96 -25.35 30.61
CA THR A 392 -21.07 -26.23 31.40
C THR A 392 -21.08 -25.83 32.88
N GLU A 393 -20.67 -26.72 33.78
CA GLU A 393 -20.58 -26.38 35.20
C GLU A 393 -19.49 -25.32 35.45
N SER A 394 -18.31 -25.50 34.86
CA SER A 394 -17.15 -24.63 35.03
C SER A 394 -16.46 -24.38 33.70
N LEU A 395 -16.17 -23.12 33.39
CA LEU A 395 -15.48 -22.71 32.17
C LEU A 395 -14.31 -21.78 32.48
N ALA A 396 -13.11 -22.17 32.06
CA ALA A 396 -11.89 -21.37 32.19
C ALA A 396 -11.44 -20.80 30.83
N ILE A 397 -11.41 -19.48 30.68
CA ILE A 397 -11.01 -18.80 29.45
C ILE A 397 -9.75 -17.96 29.69
N ILE A 398 -8.71 -18.19 28.90
CA ILE A 398 -7.47 -17.40 28.95
C ILE A 398 -7.26 -16.73 27.59
N GLN A 399 -7.35 -15.40 27.55
CA GLN A 399 -7.00 -14.60 26.38
C GLN A 399 -5.58 -14.00 26.53
N ASN A 400 -4.62 -14.63 25.87
CA ASN A 400 -3.19 -14.29 25.84
C ASN A 400 -2.72 -13.78 24.47
N GLY A 401 -3.66 -13.37 23.61
CA GLY A 401 -3.43 -12.82 22.28
C GLY A 401 -3.82 -11.35 22.13
N LYS A 402 -3.80 -10.89 20.87
CA LYS A 402 -4.24 -9.54 20.46
C LYS A 402 -5.65 -9.51 19.87
N GLY A 403 -6.25 -10.68 19.63
CA GLY A 403 -7.56 -10.84 19.00
C GLY A 403 -8.73 -10.60 19.96
N ARG A 404 -9.94 -10.87 19.48
CA ARG A 404 -11.18 -10.77 20.26
C ARG A 404 -11.77 -12.17 20.50
N VAL A 405 -12.16 -12.45 21.72
CA VAL A 405 -12.97 -13.63 22.07
C VAL A 405 -14.36 -13.11 22.45
N ASP A 406 -15.39 -13.58 21.77
CA ASP A 406 -16.77 -13.13 21.94
C ASP A 406 -17.68 -14.35 22.13
N LEU A 407 -18.08 -14.62 23.37
CA LEU A 407 -18.78 -15.84 23.74
C LEU A 407 -20.00 -15.55 24.62
N GLN A 408 -21.07 -16.29 24.37
CA GLN A 408 -22.21 -16.38 25.27
C GLN A 408 -22.06 -17.62 26.15
N VAL A 409 -22.32 -17.52 27.45
CA VAL A 409 -22.13 -18.60 28.43
C VAL A 409 -23.37 -18.79 29.31
N ASP A 410 -23.60 -20.04 29.72
CA ASP A 410 -24.52 -20.40 30.80
C ASP A 410 -23.78 -21.39 31.72
N VAL A 411 -23.17 -20.85 32.77
CA VAL A 411 -22.22 -21.60 33.62
C VAL A 411 -22.46 -21.40 35.10
N THR A 412 -21.97 -22.33 35.93
CA THR A 412 -21.94 -22.09 37.38
C THR A 412 -20.71 -21.27 37.77
N ILE A 413 -19.55 -21.60 37.20
CA ILE A 413 -18.28 -20.91 37.50
C ILE A 413 -17.61 -20.47 36.19
N LEU A 414 -17.32 -19.18 36.08
CA LEU A 414 -16.52 -18.59 35.01
C LEU A 414 -15.17 -18.12 35.57
N ASP A 415 -14.07 -18.70 35.09
CA ASP A 415 -12.71 -18.20 35.35
C ASP A 415 -12.17 -17.55 34.07
N ALA A 416 -12.02 -16.23 34.06
CA ALA A 416 -11.57 -15.49 32.88
C ALA A 416 -10.28 -14.73 33.15
N THR A 417 -9.27 -14.91 32.30
CA THR A 417 -7.99 -14.22 32.40
C THR A 417 -7.62 -13.51 31.10
N VAL A 418 -7.26 -12.22 31.19
CA VAL A 418 -6.72 -11.42 30.09
C VAL A 418 -5.28 -11.01 30.43
N THR A 419 -4.31 -11.36 29.60
CA THR A 419 -2.88 -11.12 29.90
C THR A 419 -2.18 -10.17 28.95
N LYS A 420 -2.75 -9.89 27.77
CA LYS A 420 -2.17 -8.99 26.75
C LYS A 420 -3.20 -7.93 26.32
N THR A 421 -3.12 -7.46 25.07
CA THR A 421 -3.91 -6.33 24.53
C THR A 421 -5.22 -6.75 23.86
N GLY A 422 -5.57 -8.04 23.89
CA GLY A 422 -6.81 -8.55 23.31
C GLY A 422 -8.05 -8.17 24.14
N ALA A 423 -9.22 -8.40 23.56
CA ALA A 423 -10.52 -8.19 24.21
C ALA A 423 -11.20 -9.54 24.47
N LEU A 424 -11.75 -9.71 25.66
CA LEU A 424 -12.56 -10.86 26.06
C LEU A 424 -13.98 -10.38 26.39
N ALA A 425 -14.90 -10.53 25.44
CA ALA A 425 -16.29 -10.17 25.56
C ALA A 425 -17.14 -11.40 25.91
N ILE A 426 -17.82 -11.32 27.05
CA ILE A 426 -18.62 -12.42 27.59
C ILE A 426 -20.03 -11.92 27.90
N SER A 427 -21.02 -12.67 27.45
CA SER A 427 -22.45 -12.42 27.73
C SER A 427 -23.14 -13.68 28.25
N GLY A 428 -24.36 -13.55 28.79
CA GLY A 428 -25.16 -14.68 29.30
C GLY A 428 -25.22 -14.69 30.82
N CYS A 429 -25.09 -15.86 31.46
CA CYS A 429 -25.23 -16.00 32.91
C CYS A 429 -24.10 -16.85 33.54
N ALA A 430 -23.65 -16.41 34.72
CA ALA A 430 -22.75 -17.16 35.58
C ALA A 430 -23.17 -17.02 37.05
N LEU A 431 -23.20 -18.10 37.85
CA LEU A 431 -23.42 -17.95 39.29
C LEU A 431 -22.24 -17.21 39.94
N LYS A 432 -21.01 -17.59 39.58
CA LYS A 432 -19.77 -17.01 40.07
C LYS A 432 -18.78 -16.70 38.94
N ALA A 433 -18.21 -15.49 38.94
CA ALA A 433 -17.20 -15.07 37.98
C ALA A 433 -15.90 -14.63 38.67
N ASN A 434 -14.78 -15.28 38.36
CA ASN A 434 -13.45 -14.84 38.77
C ASN A 434 -12.72 -14.25 37.55
N ILE A 435 -12.51 -12.94 37.55
CA ILE A 435 -11.93 -12.20 36.43
C ILE A 435 -10.56 -11.65 36.83
N LEU A 436 -9.53 -11.99 36.07
CA LEU A 436 -8.16 -11.50 36.25
C LEU A 436 -7.69 -10.78 34.98
N ASN A 437 -7.36 -9.50 35.07
CA ASN A 437 -6.70 -8.76 34.00
C ASN A 437 -5.30 -8.35 34.44
N THR A 438 -4.27 -8.89 33.80
CA THR A 438 -2.86 -8.58 34.06
C THR A 438 -2.17 -7.88 32.89
N GLY A 439 -2.93 -7.40 31.90
CA GLY A 439 -2.37 -6.71 30.75
C GLY A 439 -3.18 -5.47 30.34
N PRO A 440 -2.82 -4.82 29.22
CA PRO A 440 -3.51 -3.61 28.76
C PRO A 440 -4.88 -3.87 28.09
N GLY A 441 -5.30 -5.13 27.96
CA GLY A 441 -6.53 -5.54 27.28
C GLY A 441 -7.80 -5.30 28.10
N SER A 442 -8.94 -5.73 27.57
CA SER A 442 -10.26 -5.53 28.18
C SER A 442 -10.99 -6.84 28.45
N PHE A 443 -11.65 -6.91 29.60
CA PHE A 443 -12.78 -7.82 29.83
C PHE A 443 -14.10 -7.05 29.69
N GLU A 444 -14.97 -7.49 28.79
CA GLU A 444 -16.23 -6.87 28.41
C GLU A 444 -17.41 -7.76 28.82
N GLY A 445 -17.85 -7.68 30.07
CA GLY A 445 -18.88 -8.52 30.67
C GLY A 445 -20.12 -7.76 31.15
N ILE A 446 -20.47 -6.64 30.51
CA ILE A 446 -21.61 -5.81 30.93
C ILE A 446 -22.97 -6.50 30.70
N ASP A 447 -22.99 -7.47 29.79
CA ASP A 447 -24.13 -8.30 29.42
C ASP A 447 -23.98 -9.73 29.97
N LEU A 448 -23.06 -9.94 30.92
CA LEU A 448 -22.95 -11.16 31.73
C LEU A 448 -23.66 -10.93 33.06
N GLU A 449 -24.79 -11.59 33.26
CA GLU A 449 -25.50 -11.61 34.53
C GLU A 449 -24.76 -12.51 35.52
N THR A 450 -24.30 -11.94 36.64
CA THR A 450 -23.51 -12.66 37.65
C THR A 450 -23.96 -12.35 39.07
N SER A 451 -24.13 -13.39 39.90
CA SER A 451 -24.47 -13.20 41.32
C SER A 451 -23.24 -12.82 42.15
N GLU A 452 -22.14 -13.58 42.02
CA GLU A 452 -20.90 -13.38 42.77
C GLU A 452 -19.72 -13.09 41.83
N ALA A 453 -18.96 -12.02 42.07
CA ALA A 453 -17.76 -11.70 41.29
C ALA A 453 -16.52 -11.46 42.14
N LYS A 454 -15.40 -12.03 41.72
CA LYS A 454 -14.06 -11.67 42.17
C LYS A 454 -13.27 -11.06 41.00
N VAL A 455 -12.88 -9.81 41.12
CA VAL A 455 -12.19 -9.05 40.06
C VAL A 455 -10.78 -8.70 40.53
N THR A 456 -9.79 -8.89 39.68
CA THR A 456 -8.42 -8.43 39.92
C THR A 456 -7.86 -7.74 38.67
N ILE A 457 -7.42 -6.50 38.81
CA ILE A 457 -6.75 -5.72 37.76
C ILE A 457 -5.32 -5.43 38.24
N LYS A 458 -4.29 -5.82 37.47
CA LYS A 458 -2.88 -5.65 37.84
C LYS A 458 -2.08 -4.67 36.96
N ASP A 459 -2.71 -4.13 35.93
CA ASP A 459 -2.06 -3.26 34.94
C ASP A 459 -3.08 -2.20 34.47
N THR A 460 -2.84 -1.57 33.32
CA THR A 460 -3.63 -0.51 32.69
C THR A 460 -4.93 -0.97 32.02
N GLY A 461 -5.20 -2.27 31.99
CA GLY A 461 -6.38 -2.85 31.34
C GLY A 461 -7.71 -2.55 32.04
N GLY A 462 -8.80 -2.74 31.31
CA GLY A 462 -10.15 -2.48 31.78
C GLY A 462 -10.95 -3.76 32.07
N ILE A 463 -11.83 -3.71 33.06
CA ILE A 463 -12.87 -4.72 33.28
C ILE A 463 -14.22 -4.01 33.35
N SER A 464 -15.18 -4.47 32.57
CA SER A 464 -16.60 -4.12 32.73
C SER A 464 -17.41 -5.36 33.09
N ILE A 465 -18.28 -5.26 34.09
CA ILE A 465 -19.04 -6.42 34.60
C ILE A 465 -20.37 -5.99 35.22
N GLN A 466 -21.40 -6.82 35.10
CA GLN A 466 -22.64 -6.70 35.87
C GLN A 466 -22.65 -7.70 37.04
N VAL A 467 -22.99 -7.24 38.24
CA VAL A 467 -23.01 -8.08 39.44
C VAL A 467 -24.23 -7.74 40.31
N ASP A 468 -24.92 -8.77 40.82
CA ASP A 468 -26.18 -8.61 41.56
C ASP A 468 -26.07 -8.75 43.08
N ASP A 469 -25.25 -9.68 43.61
CA ASP A 469 -25.21 -9.97 45.05
C ASP A 469 -23.86 -9.58 45.71
N GLU A 470 -22.73 -10.19 45.31
CA GLU A 470 -21.44 -9.97 45.97
C GLU A 470 -20.30 -9.61 44.98
N LEU A 471 -19.57 -8.53 45.27
CA LEU A 471 -18.37 -8.13 44.53
C LEU A 471 -17.16 -7.98 45.45
N ASN A 472 -16.08 -8.68 45.11
CA ASN A 472 -14.75 -8.48 45.69
C ASN A 472 -13.77 -8.03 44.59
N ALA A 473 -13.35 -6.76 44.61
CA ALA A 473 -12.47 -6.18 43.61
C ALA A 473 -11.10 -5.78 44.20
N PHE A 474 -10.03 -6.18 43.52
CA PHE A 474 -8.63 -5.89 43.83
C PHE A 474 -8.01 -5.11 42.66
N LEU A 475 -7.57 -3.89 42.90
CA LEU A 475 -6.98 -3.01 41.88
C LEU A 475 -5.53 -2.72 42.27
N GLU A 476 -4.61 -3.40 41.59
CA GLU A 476 -3.15 -3.29 41.72
C GLU A 476 -2.60 -2.61 40.43
N GLY A 477 -2.95 -1.36 40.14
CA GLY A 477 -2.50 -0.66 38.93
C GLY A 477 -3.41 0.49 38.48
N ASP A 478 -3.13 1.04 37.29
CA ASP A 478 -3.83 2.20 36.72
C ASP A 478 -5.10 1.84 35.89
N GLY A 479 -5.49 0.57 35.88
CA GLY A 479 -6.65 0.08 35.13
C GLY A 479 -8.00 0.47 35.74
N ASN A 480 -9.07 0.30 34.97
CA ASN A 480 -10.41 0.76 35.34
C ASN A 480 -11.42 -0.40 35.46
N LEU A 481 -12.25 -0.34 36.51
CA LEU A 481 -13.40 -1.22 36.71
C LEU A 481 -14.71 -0.45 36.47
N GLN A 482 -15.50 -0.91 35.51
CA GLN A 482 -16.86 -0.42 35.24
C GLN A 482 -17.88 -1.44 35.74
N LEU A 483 -18.64 -1.08 36.78
CA LEU A 483 -19.65 -1.93 37.38
C LEU A 483 -21.06 -1.52 36.93
N LYS A 484 -21.89 -2.49 36.55
CA LYS A 484 -23.34 -2.36 36.40
C LYS A 484 -24.05 -3.22 37.45
N GLY A 485 -25.22 -2.78 37.91
CA GLY A 485 -25.93 -3.39 39.03
C GLY A 485 -25.55 -2.79 40.38
N GLU A 486 -26.28 -3.20 41.42
CA GLU A 486 -26.09 -2.73 42.79
C GLU A 486 -25.88 -3.92 43.75
N PRO A 487 -24.68 -4.53 43.75
CA PRO A 487 -24.34 -5.62 44.66
C PRO A 487 -24.63 -5.27 46.12
N ARG A 488 -25.23 -6.21 46.85
CA ARG A 488 -25.52 -6.09 48.28
C ARG A 488 -24.25 -5.99 49.12
N LEU A 489 -23.20 -6.71 48.72
CA LEU A 489 -21.89 -6.68 49.36
C LEU A 489 -20.81 -6.25 48.36
N LYS A 490 -20.08 -5.18 48.68
CA LYS A 490 -18.97 -4.66 47.88
C LYS A 490 -17.71 -4.52 48.73
N ARG A 491 -16.61 -5.15 48.33
CA ARG A 491 -15.28 -4.97 48.92
C ARG A 491 -14.30 -4.51 47.84
N PHE A 492 -13.62 -3.41 48.10
CA PHE A 492 -12.58 -2.85 47.23
C PHE A 492 -11.26 -2.79 47.99
N THR A 493 -10.21 -3.31 47.39
CA THR A 493 -8.82 -3.15 47.83
C THR A 493 -8.05 -2.46 46.71
N MET A 494 -7.35 -1.39 47.04
CA MET A 494 -6.51 -0.61 46.13
C MET A 494 -5.12 -0.48 46.76
N ASP A 495 -4.08 -0.83 46.03
CA ASP A 495 -2.67 -0.75 46.46
C ASP A 495 -1.89 0.34 45.70
#